data_AF-A0A7X7WDX3-F1
#
_entry.id   AF-A0A7X7WDX3-F1
#
_cell.length_a   1.000
_cell.length_b   1.000
_cell.length_c   1.000
_cell.angle_alpha   90.00
_cell.angle_beta   90.00
_cell.angle_gamma   90.00
#
_symmetry.space_group_name_H-M   'P 1'
#
loop_
_entity.id
_entity.type
_entity.pdbx_description
1 polymer ?
#
loop_
_entity_poly.entity_id
_entity_poly.type
_entity_poly.pdbx_seq_one_letter_code
_entity_poly.pdbx_strand_id
1 'polypeptide(L)'
;MKKVNETENLKTILTLSLFFLILFLLFKINWAIYICAALLFLGIFDNPLAKTVSSLWLSFSEVLGKISTFIILFLIFYLFITPLAFLWRIFNKKDASHFLKDNSDSLFTVVKKTFSKDYFEKTW
;
A
#
# COMPACT_ATOMS: atom_id res chain seq x y z
N MET A 1 -25.73 -4.93 4.84
CA MET A 1 -24.96 -6.20 4.88
C MET A 1 -25.10 -6.87 3.52
N LYS A 2 -24.03 -6.98 2.72
CA LYS A 2 -24.06 -7.75 1.46
C LYS A 2 -24.32 -9.22 1.81
N LYS A 3 -25.37 -9.83 1.26
CA LYS A 3 -25.57 -11.29 1.36
C LYS A 3 -24.39 -11.95 0.64
N VAL A 4 -23.52 -12.63 1.40
CA VAL A 4 -22.43 -13.39 0.81
C VAL A 4 -23.04 -14.60 0.12
N ASN A 5 -22.82 -14.73 -1.19
CA ASN A 5 -23.27 -15.87 -1.97
C ASN A 5 -22.61 -17.16 -1.45
N GLU A 6 -23.31 -18.29 -1.50
CA GLU A 6 -22.81 -19.58 -0.99
C GLU A 6 -21.49 -20.00 -1.66
N THR A 7 -21.36 -19.74 -2.96
CA THR A 7 -20.11 -19.99 -3.71
C THR A 7 -18.93 -19.16 -3.21
N GLU A 8 -19.16 -17.93 -2.76
CA GLU A 8 -18.11 -17.04 -2.24
C GLU A 8 -17.69 -17.47 -0.82
N ASN A 9 -18.62 -17.99 -0.02
CA ASN A 9 -18.29 -18.58 1.28
C ASN A 9 -17.40 -19.81 1.12
N LEU A 10 -17.76 -20.72 0.21
CA LEU A 10 -16.97 -21.92 -0.10
C LEU A 10 -15.57 -21.57 -0.58
N LYS A 11 -15.44 -20.62 -1.53
CA LYS A 11 -14.14 -20.13 -1.98
C LYS A 11 -13.31 -19.58 -0.83
N THR A 12 -13.91 -18.77 0.03
CA THR A 12 -13.20 -18.16 1.17
C THR A 12 -12.65 -19.22 2.13
N ILE A 13 -13.46 -20.23 2.48
CA ILE A 13 -13.05 -21.34 3.36
C ILE A 13 -11.96 -22.19 2.70
N LEU A 14 -12.06 -22.44 1.40
CA LEU A 14 -11.01 -23.14 0.64
C LEU A 14 -9.70 -22.35 0.60
N THR A 15 -9.76 -21.04 0.35
CA THR A 15 -8.57 -20.18 0.37
C THR A 15 -7.93 -20.16 1.75
N LEU A 16 -8.73 -20.08 2.82
CA LEU A 16 -8.23 -20.12 4.19
C LEU A 16 -7.62 -21.49 4.55
N SER A 17 -8.24 -22.58 4.08
CA SER A 17 -7.71 -23.95 4.24
C SER A 17 -6.37 -24.13 3.51
N LEU A 18 -6.28 -23.63 2.26
CA LEU A 18 -5.04 -23.62 1.49
C LEU A 18 -3.94 -22.84 2.18
N PHE A 19 -4.27 -21.68 2.77
CA PHE A 19 -3.31 -20.89 3.54
C PHE A 19 -2.70 -21.68 4.70
N PHE A 20 -3.53 -22.36 5.52
CA PHE A 20 -3.03 -23.20 6.61
C PHE A 20 -2.25 -24.42 6.13
N LEU A 21 -2.62 -25.00 4.99
CA LEU A 21 -1.89 -26.11 4.38
C LEU A 21 -0.49 -25.69 3.94
N ILE A 22 -0.36 -24.54 3.27
CA ILE A 22 0.95 -23.99 2.87
C ILE A 22 1.78 -23.67 4.11
N LEU A 23 1.16 -23.11 5.16
CA LEU A 23 1.84 -22.81 6.43
C LEU A 23 2.38 -24.08 7.10
N PHE A 24 1.60 -25.17 7.09
CA PHE A 24 2.07 -26.47 7.54
C PHE A 24 3.28 -26.96 6.73
N LEU A 25 3.25 -26.83 5.40
CA LEU A 25 4.33 -27.31 4.54
C LEU A 25 5.64 -26.54 4.76
N LEU A 26 5.57 -25.23 5.02
CA LEU A 26 6.74 -24.39 5.25
C LEU A 26 7.32 -24.53 6.66
N PHE A 27 6.47 -24.52 7.68
CA PHE A 27 6.90 -24.45 9.08
C PHE A 27 6.80 -25.79 9.83
N LYS A 28 6.27 -26.84 9.19
CA LYS A 28 6.00 -28.18 9.79
C LYS A 28 5.23 -28.11 11.11
N ILE A 29 4.24 -27.22 11.14
CA ILE A 29 3.48 -26.93 12.35
C ILE A 29 2.31 -27.92 12.51
N ASN A 30 2.44 -28.89 13.42
CA ASN A 30 1.45 -29.96 13.60
C ASN A 30 0.02 -29.48 13.90
N TRP A 31 -0.17 -28.31 14.51
CA TRP A 31 -1.49 -27.76 14.83
C TRP A 31 -2.21 -27.17 13.60
N ALA A 32 -1.46 -26.74 12.58
CA ALA A 32 -2.02 -26.16 11.37
C ALA A 32 -2.80 -27.19 10.53
N ILE A 33 -2.41 -28.47 10.57
CA ILE A 33 -3.10 -29.50 9.79
C ILE A 33 -4.47 -29.86 10.38
N TYR A 34 -4.61 -29.85 11.72
CA TYR A 34 -5.91 -30.06 12.36
C TYR A 34 -6.88 -28.91 12.06
N ILE A 35 -6.38 -27.67 12.04
CA ILE A 35 -7.15 -26.50 11.66
C ILE A 35 -7.59 -26.61 10.19
N CYS A 36 -6.67 -26.93 9.28
CA CYS A 36 -6.98 -27.14 7.86
C CYS A 36 -8.07 -28.21 7.65
N ALA A 37 -7.92 -29.37 8.31
CA ALA A 37 -8.90 -30.45 8.23
C ALA A 37 -10.28 -30.02 8.77
N ALA A 38 -10.32 -29.28 9.88
CA ALA A 38 -11.55 -28.75 10.44
C ALA A 38 -12.23 -27.75 9.50
N LEU A 39 -11.48 -26.82 8.88
CA LEU A 39 -12.04 -25.87 7.91
C LEU A 39 -12.56 -26.55 6.64
N LEU A 40 -11.84 -27.55 6.12
CA LEU A 40 -12.33 -28.33 4.98
C LEU A 40 -13.62 -29.07 5.31
N PHE A 41 -13.69 -29.67 6.49
CA PHE A 41 -14.90 -30.34 6.95
C PHE A 41 -16.07 -29.35 7.09
N LEU A 42 -15.83 -28.17 7.69
CA LEU A 42 -16.80 -27.08 7.77
C LEU A 42 -17.23 -26.55 6.40
N GLY A 43 -16.36 -26.58 5.40
CA GLY A 43 -16.66 -26.14 4.03
C GLY A 43 -17.53 -27.12 3.23
N ILE A 44 -17.60 -28.38 3.62
CA ILE A 44 -18.46 -29.38 2.96
C ILE A 44 -19.93 -29.20 3.35
N PHE A 45 -20.19 -28.72 4.58
CA PHE A 45 -21.55 -28.50 5.07
C PHE A 45 -21.95 -27.03 4.93
N ASP A 46 -23.10 -26.74 4.34
CA ASP A 46 -23.64 -25.38 4.24
C ASP A 46 -24.25 -24.93 5.58
N ASN A 47 -23.36 -24.74 6.57
CA ASN A 47 -23.71 -24.45 7.96
C ASN A 47 -23.60 -22.93 8.23
N PRO A 48 -24.48 -22.33 9.07
CA PRO A 48 -24.34 -20.95 9.53
C PRO A 48 -22.94 -20.61 10.09
N LEU A 49 -22.23 -21.56 10.69
CA LEU A 49 -20.85 -21.37 11.18
C LEU A 49 -19.87 -21.02 10.06
N ALA A 50 -19.98 -21.68 8.90
CA ALA A 50 -19.17 -21.41 7.72
C ALA A 50 -19.36 -19.96 7.24
N LYS A 51 -20.61 -19.47 7.29
CA LYS A 51 -20.98 -18.08 6.93
C LYS A 51 -20.43 -17.06 7.93
N THR A 52 -20.36 -17.39 9.22
CA THR A 52 -19.75 -16.51 10.23
C THR A 52 -18.24 -16.42 10.06
N VAL A 53 -17.57 -17.55 9.82
CA VAL A 53 -16.11 -17.59 9.61
C VAL A 53 -15.72 -16.82 8.35
N SER A 54 -16.44 -17.03 7.24
CA SER A 54 -16.17 -16.30 5.99
C SER A 54 -16.39 -14.80 6.15
N SER A 55 -17.48 -14.38 6.81
CA SER A 55 -17.75 -12.96 7.05
C SER A 55 -16.67 -12.31 7.91
N LEU A 56 -16.22 -12.99 8.97
CA LEU A 56 -15.18 -12.48 9.87
C LEU A 56 -13.84 -12.37 9.13
N TRP A 57 -13.50 -13.38 8.31
CA TRP A 57 -12.32 -13.36 7.47
C TRP A 57 -12.34 -12.24 6.42
N LEU A 58 -13.48 -12.01 5.77
CA LEU A 58 -13.63 -10.94 4.78
C LEU A 58 -13.48 -9.56 5.43
N SER A 59 -14.13 -9.32 6.58
CA SER A 59 -13.95 -8.07 7.32
C SER A 59 -12.50 -7.86 7.77
N PHE A 60 -11.81 -8.92 8.20
CA PHE A 60 -10.39 -8.87 8.51
C PHE A 60 -9.54 -8.53 7.28
N SER A 61 -9.84 -9.14 6.14
CA SER A 61 -9.15 -8.91 4.87
C SER A 61 -9.33 -7.48 4.36
N GLU A 62 -10.50 -6.86 4.56
CA GLU A 62 -10.74 -5.45 4.21
C GLU A 62 -9.84 -4.51 5.02
N VAL A 63 -9.67 -4.78 6.32
CA VAL A 63 -8.77 -4.00 7.19
C VAL A 63 -7.32 -4.19 6.76
N LEU A 64 -6.90 -5.43 6.49
CA LEU A 64 -5.58 -5.75 5.94
C LEU A 64 -5.31 -5.07 4.60
N GLY A 65 -6.32 -4.99 3.71
CA GLY A 65 -6.21 -4.32 2.44
C GLY A 65 -5.89 -2.83 2.60
N LYS A 66 -6.56 -2.15 3.53
CA LYS A 66 -6.27 -0.74 3.84
C LYS A 66 -4.85 -0.57 4.38
N ILE A 67 -4.44 -1.42 5.32
CA ILE A 67 -3.10 -1.38 5.92
C ILE A 67 -2.02 -1.65 4.86
N SER A 68 -2.27 -2.58 3.94
CA SER A 68 -1.35 -2.92 2.85
C SER A 68 -1.04 -1.71 1.96
N THR A 69 -2.03 -0.88 1.64
CA THR A 69 -1.80 0.36 0.86
C THR A 69 -0.83 1.30 1.58
N PHE A 70 -1.00 1.51 2.89
CA PHE A 70 -0.08 2.32 3.68
C PHE A 70 1.32 1.71 3.73
N ILE A 71 1.43 0.39 3.92
CA ILE A 71 2.72 -0.31 3.94
C ILE A 71 3.44 -0.15 2.60
N ILE A 72 2.76 -0.40 1.48
CA ILE A 72 3.35 -0.30 0.14
C ILE A 72 3.82 1.13 -0.13
N LEU A 73 2.99 2.14 0.17
CA LEU A 73 3.35 3.55 -0.01
C LEU A 73 4.56 3.92 0.87
N PHE A 74 4.55 3.52 2.13
CA PHE A 74 5.67 3.72 3.05
C PHE A 74 6.96 3.08 2.52
N LEU A 75 6.87 1.83 2.05
CA LEU A 75 8.00 1.11 1.48
C LEU A 75 8.55 1.83 0.25
N ILE A 76 7.68 2.24 -0.69
CA ILE A 76 8.10 2.95 -1.90
C ILE A 76 8.76 4.27 -1.54
N PHE A 77 8.16 5.03 -0.62
CA PHE A 77 8.68 6.32 -0.20
C PHE A 77 10.06 6.21 0.44
N TYR A 78 10.25 5.30 1.39
CA TYR A 78 11.52 5.17 2.11
C TYR A 78 12.60 4.40 1.34
N LEU A 79 12.22 3.42 0.52
CA LEU A 79 13.18 2.59 -0.20
C LEU A 79 13.62 3.20 -1.54
N PHE A 80 12.76 3.99 -2.20
CA PHE A 80 13.07 4.56 -3.51
C PHE A 80 13.13 6.09 -3.47
N ILE A 81 12.05 6.75 -3.09
CA ILE A 81 11.95 8.22 -3.21
C ILE A 81 12.94 8.92 -2.29
N THR A 82 13.03 8.49 -1.04
CA THR A 82 13.89 9.08 -0.02
C THR A 82 15.36 8.98 -0.40
N PRO A 83 15.94 7.79 -0.71
CA PRO A 83 17.34 7.72 -1.11
C PRO A 83 17.60 8.46 -2.43
N LEU A 84 16.64 8.47 -3.35
CA LEU A 84 16.76 9.24 -4.59
C LEU A 84 16.82 10.76 -4.33
N ALA A 85 16.01 11.27 -3.41
CA ALA A 85 16.05 12.67 -3.00
C ALA A 85 17.37 13.02 -2.29
N PHE A 86 17.88 12.12 -1.43
CA PHE A 86 19.20 12.27 -0.81
C PHE A 86 20.33 12.30 -1.85
N LEU A 87 20.31 11.39 -2.82
CA LEU A 87 21.24 11.37 -3.94
C LEU A 87 21.18 12.69 -4.71
N TRP A 88 19.99 13.11 -5.12
CA TRP A 88 19.79 14.39 -5.81
C TRP A 88 20.35 15.58 -5.01
N ARG A 89 20.13 15.60 -3.70
CA ARG A 89 20.63 16.65 -2.80
C ARG A 89 22.16 16.66 -2.69
N ILE A 90 22.81 15.50 -2.75
CA ILE A 90 24.27 15.40 -2.74
C ILE A 90 24.85 15.96 -4.06
N PHE A 91 24.23 15.65 -5.19
CA PHE A 91 24.70 16.12 -6.51
C PHE A 91 24.37 17.60 -6.75
N ASN A 92 23.23 18.10 -6.27
CA ASN A 92 22.74 19.48 -6.49
C ASN A 92 22.85 20.36 -5.25
N LYS A 93 23.93 20.22 -4.47
CA LYS A 93 24.14 20.93 -3.20
C LYS A 93 23.93 22.45 -3.28
N LYS A 94 24.31 23.10 -4.38
CA LYS A 94 24.18 24.55 -4.56
C LYS A 94 22.71 24.98 -4.57
N ASP A 95 21.89 24.35 -5.41
CA ASP A 95 20.46 24.64 -5.53
C ASP A 95 19.68 24.18 -4.30
N ALA A 96 20.03 23.02 -3.73
CA ALA A 96 19.40 22.55 -2.49
C ALA A 96 19.70 23.45 -1.28
N SER A 97 20.84 24.15 -1.27
CA SER A 97 21.19 25.09 -0.20
C SER A 97 20.47 26.44 -0.30
N HIS A 98 20.01 26.83 -1.50
CA HIS A 98 19.22 28.05 -1.70
C HIS A 98 17.93 27.99 -0.86
N PHE A 99 17.19 26.88 -0.91
CA PHE A 99 15.94 26.71 -0.17
C PHE A 99 16.08 26.66 1.36
N LEU A 100 17.28 26.37 1.88
CA LEU A 100 17.52 26.22 3.33
C LEU A 100 18.19 27.44 3.96
N LYS A 101 18.76 28.33 3.12
CA LYS A 101 19.63 29.42 3.56
C LYS A 101 19.11 30.80 3.14
N ASP A 102 18.05 30.82 2.34
CA ASP A 102 17.37 32.05 1.97
C ASP A 102 16.54 32.56 3.15
N ASN A 103 16.95 33.70 3.71
CA ASN A 103 16.27 34.44 4.78
C ASN A 103 15.38 35.56 4.20
N SER A 104 15.00 35.46 2.93
CA SER A 104 14.13 36.41 2.28
C SER A 104 12.69 36.30 2.81
N ASP A 105 12.00 37.44 2.90
CA ASP A 105 10.58 37.49 3.27
C ASP A 105 9.66 36.86 2.18
N SER A 106 10.23 36.46 1.03
CA SER A 106 9.47 36.01 -0.13
C SER A 106 10.21 34.97 -0.95
N LEU A 107 9.51 33.89 -1.30
CA LEU A 107 10.00 32.87 -2.25
C LEU A 107 10.09 33.38 -3.70
N PHE A 108 9.60 34.59 -3.98
CA PHE A 108 9.69 35.19 -5.30
C PHE A 108 11.05 35.89 -5.47
N THR A 109 11.77 35.52 -6.53
CA THR A 109 12.96 36.27 -6.95
C THR A 109 12.53 37.54 -7.70
N VAL A 110 13.03 38.70 -7.26
CA VAL A 110 12.78 39.97 -7.95
C VAL A 110 13.59 40.00 -9.24
N VAL A 111 12.94 39.69 -10.36
CA VAL A 111 13.58 39.75 -11.68
C VAL A 111 13.56 41.20 -12.17
N LYS A 112 14.70 41.90 -12.07
CA LYS A 112 14.88 43.21 -12.72
C LYS A 112 15.04 43.01 -14.23
N LYS A 113 13.91 42.97 -14.96
CA LYS A 113 13.93 42.96 -16.43
C LYS A 113 14.10 44.40 -16.95
N THR A 114 15.02 44.59 -17.88
CA THR A 114 15.11 45.81 -18.70
C THR A 114 14.24 45.64 -19.93
N PHE A 115 13.18 46.43 -20.04
CA PHE A 115 12.27 46.39 -21.18
C PHE A 115 12.91 47.12 -22.38
N SER A 116 13.44 46.35 -23.34
CA SER A 116 13.88 46.88 -24.64
C SER A 116 12.73 46.85 -25.64
N LYS A 117 12.84 47.59 -26.75
CA LYS A 117 11.84 47.60 -27.82
C LYS A 117 11.62 46.20 -28.41
N ASP A 118 12.70 45.45 -28.59
CA ASP A 118 12.73 44.06 -29.10
C ASP A 118 11.93 43.09 -28.20
N TYR A 119 11.91 43.33 -26.88
CA TYR A 119 11.12 42.53 -25.93
C TYR A 119 9.62 42.55 -26.22
N PHE A 120 9.11 43.64 -26.81
CA PHE A 120 7.70 43.77 -27.17
C PHE A 120 7.38 43.21 -28.56
N GLU A 121 8.38 42.83 -29.36
CA GLU A 121 8.17 42.27 -30.71
C GLU A 121 7.76 40.79 -30.67
N LYS A 122 8.03 40.09 -29.57
CA LYS A 122 7.56 38.72 -29.32
C LYS A 122 6.84 38.64 -27.99
N THR A 123 5.53 38.79 -28.04
CA THR A 123 4.62 38.75 -26.88
C THR A 123 4.18 37.33 -26.48
N TRP A 124 4.65 36.30 -27.18
CA TRP A 124 4.31 34.89 -26.97
C TRP A 124 5.52 34.08 -26.52
#